data_AF-A0A0N4XMQ0-F1
#
_entry.id   AF-A0A0N4XMQ0-F1
#
_cell.length_a   1.000
_cell.length_b   1.000
_cell.length_c   1.000
_cell.angle_alpha   90.00
_cell.angle_beta   90.00
_cell.angle_gamma   90.00
#
_symmetry.space_group_name_H-M   'P 1'
#
loop_
_entity.id
_entity.type
_entity.pdbx_description
1 polymer ?
#
loop_
_entity_poly.entity_id
_entity_poly.type
_entity_poly.pdbx_seq_one_letter_code
_entity_poly.pdbx_strand_id
1 'polypeptide(L)'
;MDDGLEPTPNFPDGSITKIVYHNFLTYDNVVCRPGPNLNVFIGTNGAGKSTVICGICLAVGGNPKVLGRSERMGDYIKHKRDEGYVELYM
;
A
#
# COMPACT_ATOMS: atom_id res chain seq x y z
N MET A 1 -36.25 -4.66 17.37
CA MET A 1 -35.46 -3.42 17.35
C MET A 1 -34.04 -3.86 17.58
N ASP A 2 -33.43 -4.14 16.46
CA ASP A 2 -32.05 -4.46 16.18
C ASP A 2 -31.38 -3.12 15.89
N ASP A 3 -30.49 -2.70 16.78
CA ASP A 3 -30.04 -1.29 16.86
C ASP A 3 -29.14 -0.86 15.68
N GLY A 4 -29.10 -1.63 14.58
CA GLY A 4 -28.53 -1.26 13.29
C GLY A 4 -27.03 -0.94 13.29
N LEU A 5 -26.34 -1.11 14.42
CA LEU A 5 -24.93 -0.82 14.55
C LEU A 5 -24.16 -2.03 14.04
N GLU A 6 -23.65 -1.93 12.80
CA GLU A 6 -22.65 -2.85 12.28
C GLU A 6 -21.54 -3.03 13.33
N PRO A 7 -21.18 -4.28 13.71
CA PRO A 7 -20.13 -4.51 14.68
C PRO A 7 -18.85 -3.83 14.20
N THR A 8 -18.18 -3.10 15.10
CA THR A 8 -16.92 -2.45 14.78
C THR A 8 -15.94 -3.49 14.21
N PRO A 9 -15.37 -3.26 13.02
CA PRO A 9 -14.49 -4.23 12.40
C PRO A 9 -13.32 -4.55 13.35
N ASN A 10 -13.18 -5.83 13.71
CA ASN A 10 -12.11 -6.29 14.56
C ASN A 10 -10.83 -6.41 13.73
N PHE A 11 -9.83 -5.58 14.02
CA PHE A 11 -8.50 -5.63 13.40
C PHE A 11 -7.55 -6.42 14.32
N PRO A 12 -7.11 -7.62 13.94
CA PRO A 12 -6.10 -8.36 14.70
C PRO A 12 -4.78 -7.58 14.81
N ASP A 13 -3.96 -7.91 15.80
CA ASP A 13 -2.63 -7.34 15.97
C ASP A 13 -1.79 -7.50 14.69
N GLY A 14 -1.13 -6.39 14.27
CA GLY A 14 -0.35 -6.34 13.03
C GLY A 14 -1.19 -6.08 11.77
N SER A 15 -2.50 -5.84 11.88
CA SER A 15 -3.34 -5.42 10.76
C SER A 15 -2.87 -4.09 10.19
N ILE A 16 -2.78 -3.97 8.88
CA ILE A 16 -2.53 -2.68 8.21
C ILE A 16 -3.86 -1.94 8.08
N THR A 17 -4.02 -0.85 8.82
CA THR A 17 -5.26 -0.05 8.87
C THR A 17 -5.26 1.09 7.86
N LYS A 18 -4.08 1.56 7.43
CA LYS A 18 -3.95 2.60 6.40
C LYS A 18 -2.60 2.51 5.70
N ILE A 19 -2.60 2.84 4.41
CA ILE A 19 -1.39 2.97 3.59
C ILE A 19 -1.44 4.31 2.86
N VAL A 20 -0.36 5.08 2.92
CA VAL A 20 -0.22 6.34 2.16
C VAL A 20 0.90 6.20 1.17
N TYR A 21 0.65 6.57 -0.08
CA TYR A 21 1.65 6.66 -1.14
C TYR A 21 1.73 8.10 -1.64
N HIS A 22 2.94 8.64 -1.70
CA HIS A 22 3.23 9.95 -2.26
C HIS A 22 4.40 9.86 -3.22
N ASN A 23 4.20 10.29 -4.48
CA ASN A 23 5.20 10.22 -5.56
C ASN A 23 5.87 8.83 -5.66
N PHE A 24 5.07 7.77 -5.61
CA PHE A 24 5.58 6.40 -5.58
C PHE A 24 5.10 5.63 -6.82
N LEU A 25 6.04 5.31 -7.72
CA LEU A 25 5.79 4.61 -8.98
C LEU A 25 4.63 5.22 -9.79
N THR A 26 3.47 4.57 -9.80
CA THR A 26 2.29 5.00 -10.56
C THR A 26 1.46 6.04 -9.80
N TYR A 27 1.60 6.12 -8.48
CA TYR A 27 0.78 6.96 -7.62
C TYR A 27 1.39 8.35 -7.40
N ASP A 28 0.59 9.40 -7.64
CA ASP A 28 0.93 10.76 -7.18
C ASP A 28 0.62 10.89 -5.69
N ASN A 29 -0.63 10.65 -5.32
CA ASN A 29 -1.14 10.76 -3.95
C ASN A 29 -2.30 9.77 -3.78
N VAL A 30 -2.08 8.69 -3.03
CA VAL A 30 -3.10 7.65 -2.80
C VAL A 30 -3.13 7.26 -1.33
N VAL A 31 -4.34 7.14 -0.79
CA VAL A 31 -4.58 6.58 0.54
C VAL A 31 -5.43 5.32 0.41
N CYS A 32 -4.89 4.19 0.85
CA CYS A 32 -5.62 2.93 0.96
C CYS A 32 -6.05 2.73 2.42
N ARG A 33 -7.28 2.24 2.64
CA ARG A 33 -7.81 1.85 3.96
C ARG A 33 -8.33 0.42 3.88
N PRO A 34 -7.45 -0.58 4.08
CA PRO A 34 -7.84 -1.99 4.02
C PRO A 34 -8.85 -2.32 5.12
N GLY A 35 -9.76 -3.25 4.84
CA GLY A 35 -10.58 -3.89 5.87
C GLY A 35 -9.76 -4.92 6.66
N PRO A 36 -10.31 -5.44 7.78
CA PRO A 36 -9.60 -6.37 8.67
C PRO A 36 -9.39 -7.78 8.09
N ASN A 37 -10.09 -8.11 7.00
CA ASN A 37 -10.11 -9.46 6.41
C ASN A 37 -9.40 -9.46 5.04
N LEU A 38 -9.90 -10.25 4.09
CA LEU A 38 -9.38 -10.30 2.73
C LEU A 38 -9.60 -8.96 2.00
N ASN A 39 -8.51 -8.37 1.55
CA ASN A 39 -8.51 -7.20 0.67
C ASN A 39 -8.04 -7.62 -0.72
N VAL A 40 -8.75 -7.19 -1.77
CA VAL A 40 -8.43 -7.54 -3.16
C VAL A 40 -8.15 -6.26 -3.97
N PHE A 41 -6.92 -6.12 -4.48
CA PHE A 41 -6.54 -5.02 -5.35
C PHE A 41 -6.76 -5.41 -6.82
N ILE A 42 -7.75 -4.80 -7.46
CA ILE A 42 -8.19 -5.12 -8.84
C ILE A 42 -7.93 -3.93 -9.76
N GLY A 43 -7.63 -4.19 -11.03
CA GLY A 43 -7.37 -3.16 -12.04
C GLY A 43 -6.71 -3.72 -13.30
N THR A 44 -6.65 -2.94 -14.36
CA THR A 44 -5.99 -3.31 -15.63
C THR A 44 -4.47 -3.43 -15.46
N ASN A 45 -3.79 -4.02 -16.44
CA ASN A 45 -2.33 -4.05 -16.45
C ASN A 45 -1.77 -2.63 -16.48
N GLY A 46 -0.78 -2.35 -15.64
CA GLY A 46 -0.24 -1.00 -15.47
C GLY A 46 -0.99 -0.11 -14.47
N ALA A 47 -2.16 -0.50 -13.95
CA ALA A 47 -2.97 0.32 -13.04
C ALA A 47 -2.37 0.53 -11.62
N GLY A 48 -1.19 0.00 -11.33
CA GLY A 48 -0.54 0.16 -10.01
C GLY A 48 -0.85 -0.94 -8.98
N LYS A 49 -1.50 -2.05 -9.36
CA LYS A 49 -1.74 -3.18 -8.43
C LYS A 49 -0.46 -3.67 -7.73
N SER A 50 0.56 -4.01 -8.50
CA SER A 50 1.86 -4.43 -7.95
C SER A 50 2.60 -3.30 -7.22
N THR A 51 2.28 -2.02 -7.54
CA THR A 51 2.82 -0.86 -6.82
C THR A 51 2.38 -0.88 -5.36
N VAL A 52 1.17 -1.33 -5.05
CA VAL A 52 0.71 -1.47 -3.66
C VAL A 52 1.65 -2.40 -2.87
N ILE A 53 1.84 -3.62 -3.37
CA ILE A 53 2.67 -4.64 -2.71
C ILE A 53 4.13 -4.20 -2.60
N CYS A 54 4.68 -3.52 -3.63
CA CYS A 54 6.03 -2.96 -3.57
C CYS A 54 6.17 -1.99 -2.38
N GLY A 55 5.23 -1.05 -2.22
CA GLY A 55 5.31 -0.09 -1.12
C GLY A 55 5.14 -0.71 0.24
N ILE A 56 4.23 -1.69 0.40
CA ILE A 56 4.08 -2.41 1.67
C ILE A 56 5.39 -3.09 2.06
N CYS A 57 5.99 -3.83 1.13
CA CYS A 57 7.25 -4.54 1.37
C CYS A 57 8.37 -3.59 1.78
N LEU A 58 8.53 -2.45 1.07
CA LEU A 58 9.57 -1.49 1.38
C LEU A 58 9.33 -0.77 2.71
N ALA A 59 8.08 -0.42 3.02
CA ALA A 59 7.74 0.28 4.26
C ALA A 59 7.95 -0.58 5.52
N VAL A 60 7.88 -1.91 5.41
CA VAL A 60 8.25 -2.84 6.51
C VAL A 60 9.74 -3.24 6.51
N GLY A 61 10.58 -2.58 5.70
CA GLY A 61 12.02 -2.85 5.63
C GLY A 61 12.41 -4.08 4.80
N GLY A 62 11.51 -4.56 3.94
CA GLY A 62 11.76 -5.68 3.03
C GLY A 62 12.82 -5.37 1.97
N ASN A 63 13.51 -6.41 1.52
CA ASN A 63 14.60 -6.27 0.55
C ASN A 63 14.05 -6.03 -0.88
N PRO A 64 14.40 -4.93 -1.58
CA PRO A 64 13.92 -4.66 -2.93
C PRO A 64 14.15 -5.79 -3.95
N LYS A 65 15.16 -6.64 -3.73
CA LYS A 65 15.48 -7.79 -4.59
C LYS A 65 14.34 -8.79 -4.74
N VAL A 66 13.44 -8.89 -3.75
CA VAL A 66 12.33 -9.85 -3.81
C VAL A 66 11.14 -9.35 -4.64
N LEU A 67 11.13 -8.07 -5.01
CA LEU A 67 9.99 -7.43 -5.69
C LEU A 67 9.95 -7.67 -7.20
N GLY A 68 11.00 -8.27 -7.79
CA GLY A 68 11.06 -8.54 -9.23
C GLY A 68 10.95 -7.29 -10.10
N ARG A 69 11.28 -6.11 -9.55
CA ARG A 69 11.09 -4.80 -10.21
C ARG A 69 12.40 -4.01 -10.32
N SER A 70 12.94 -3.59 -9.19
CA SER A 70 14.25 -2.93 -9.11
C SER A 70 14.88 -3.18 -7.74
N GLU A 71 16.21 -3.23 -7.72
CA GLU A 71 17.00 -3.32 -6.50
C GLU A 71 17.33 -1.94 -5.89
N ARG A 72 17.12 -0.84 -6.64
CA ARG A 72 17.48 0.52 -6.22
C ARG A 72 16.26 1.25 -5.67
N MET A 73 16.36 1.81 -4.47
CA MET A 73 15.27 2.55 -3.84
C MET A 73 14.77 3.73 -4.69
N GLY A 74 15.68 4.46 -5.35
CA GLY A 74 15.33 5.58 -6.21
C GLY A 74 14.42 5.22 -7.38
N ASP A 75 14.45 3.97 -7.86
CA ASP A 75 13.62 3.52 -8.99
C ASP A 75 12.14 3.35 -8.60
N TYR A 76 11.84 3.40 -7.30
CA TYR A 76 10.48 3.40 -6.78
C TYR A 76 9.87 4.80 -6.67
N ILE A 77 10.68 5.85 -6.81
CA ILE A 77 10.20 7.23 -6.89
C ILE A 77 9.50 7.41 -8.24
N LYS A 78 8.35 8.08 -8.22
CA LYS A 78 7.58 8.36 -9.44
C LYS A 78 8.43 9.16 -10.43
N HIS A 79 8.31 8.83 -11.71
CA HIS A 79 9.04 9.52 -12.78
C HIS A 79 8.80 11.04 -12.75
N LYS A 80 9.86 11.84 -12.96
CA LYS A 80 9.89 13.30 -12.82
C LYS A 80 9.62 13.83 -11.40
N ARG A 81 9.88 13.01 -10.38
CA ARG A 81 9.90 13.42 -8.97
C ARG A 81 11.27 13.11 -8.39
N ASP A 82 11.72 13.95 -7.47
CA ASP A 82 13.03 13.79 -6.81
C ASP A 82 12.90 13.03 -5.50
N GLU A 83 11.70 13.03 -4.90
CA GLU A 83 11.39 12.37 -3.64
C GLU A 83 9.99 11.75 -3.65
N GLY A 84 9.82 10.73 -2.81
CA GLY A 84 8.56 10.04 -2.59
C GLY A 84 8.64 9.17 -1.34
N TYR A 85 7.49 8.77 -0.83
CA TYR A 85 7.41 7.96 0.39
C TYR A 85 6.21 7.01 0.37
N VAL A 86 6.29 6.02 1.25
CA VAL A 86 5.18 5.15 1.62
C VAL A 86 5.10 5.10 3.14
N GLU A 87 3.91 5.34 3.68
CA GLU A 87 3.64 5.19 5.12
C GLU A 87 2.68 4.04 5.35
N LEU A 88 3.00 3.21 6.35
CA LEU A 88 2.13 2.16 6.86
C LEU A 88 1.67 2.51 8.26
N TYR A 89 0.38 2.32 8.49
CA TYR A 89 -0.25 2.43 9.79
C TYR A 89 -0.79 1.05 10.13
N MET A 90 -0.42 0.55 11.30
CA MET A 90 -0.95 -0.68 11.88
C MET A 90 -1.88 -0.29 13.02
#